data_AF-A0A7Y3D8Y7-F1
#
_entry.id   AF-A0A7Y3D8Y7-F1
#
_cell.length_a   1.000
_cell.length_b   1.000
_cell.length_c   1.000
_cell.angle_alpha   90.00
_cell.angle_beta   90.00
_cell.angle_gamma   90.00
#
_symmetry.space_group_name_H-M   'P 1'
#
loop_
_entity.id
_entity.type
_entity.pdbx_description
1 polymer ?
#
loop_
_entity_poly.entity_id
_entity_poly.type
_entity_poly.pdbx_seq_one_letter_code
_entity_poly.pdbx_strand_id
1 'polypeptide(L)' 'IIFYVTRIVVPAFVVLGYWFVIQLFYGVGSLGAVGGGTAFWAHAGGFLAGVTLIFVFRDPALVAAHREALRHGHFRD' A
#
# COMPACT_ATOMS: atom_id res chain seq x y z
N ILE A 1 -4.65 26.60 -24.16
CA ILE A 1 -4.63 25.24 -23.58
C ILE A 1 -5.33 25.32 -22.24
N ILE A 2 -6.42 24.58 -22.03
CA ILE A 2 -7.14 24.56 -20.75
C ILE A 2 -6.74 23.27 -20.02
N PHE A 3 -6.39 23.39 -18.74
CA PHE A 3 -6.12 22.26 -17.85
C PHE A 3 -7.28 22.11 -16.86
N TYR A 4 -7.86 20.90 -16.78
CA TYR A 4 -8.92 20.56 -15.83
C TYR A 4 -8.40 19.50 -14.86
N VAL A 5 -8.45 19.78 -13.57
CA VAL A 5 -7.94 18.90 -12.51
C VAL A 5 -9.04 18.64 -11.50
N THR A 6 -9.37 17.36 -11.27
CA THR A 6 -10.35 16.93 -10.25
C THR A 6 -9.75 15.82 -9.39
N ARG A 7 -10.33 15.59 -8.21
CA ARG A 7 -9.89 14.56 -7.26
C ARG A 7 -10.97 13.50 -7.12
N ILE A 8 -10.56 12.25 -7.25
CA ILE A 8 -11.40 11.08 -6.96
C ILE A 8 -10.83 10.32 -5.76
N VAL A 9 -11.70 9.71 -4.96
CA VAL A 9 -11.31 8.85 -3.85
C VAL A 9 -11.23 7.42 -4.37
N VAL A 10 -10.06 6.81 -4.25
CA VAL A 10 -9.81 5.42 -4.66
C VAL A 10 -9.47 4.62 -3.41
N PRO A 11 -10.01 3.40 -3.23
CA PRO A 11 -9.66 2.57 -2.08
C PRO A 11 -8.15 2.30 -2.04
N ALA A 12 -7.55 2.43 -0.86
CA ALA A 12 -6.09 2.33 -0.69
C ALA A 12 -5.52 0.99 -1.21
N PHE A 13 -6.23 -0.12 -0.97
CA PHE A 13 -5.78 -1.44 -1.41
C PHE A 13 -5.72 -1.59 -2.95
N VAL A 14 -6.56 -0.86 -3.70
CA VAL A 14 -6.55 -0.89 -5.17
C VAL A 14 -5.26 -0.24 -5.67
N VAL A 15 -4.92 0.93 -5.14
CA VAL A 15 -3.72 1.68 -5.53
C VAL A 15 -2.46 0.90 -5.14
N LEU A 16 -2.42 0.35 -3.92
CA LEU A 16 -1.29 -0.45 -3.44
C LEU A 16 -1.13 -1.74 -4.24
N GLY A 17 -2.23 -2.44 -4.56
CA GLY A 17 -2.20 -3.64 -5.38
C GLY A 17 -1.71 -3.37 -6.80
N TYR A 18 -2.27 -2.33 -7.44
CA TYR A 18 -1.82 -1.88 -8.77
C TYR A 18 -0.33 -1.54 -8.79
N TRP A 19 0.13 -0.75 -7.82
CA TRP A 19 1.53 -0.36 -7.71
C TRP A 19 2.43 -1.58 -7.52
N PHE A 20 2.07 -2.51 -6.62
CA PHE A 20 2.85 -3.72 -6.39
C PHE A 20 2.92 -4.63 -7.63
N VAL A 21 1.82 -4.78 -8.37
CA VAL A 21 1.80 -5.55 -9.63
C VAL A 21 2.76 -4.97 -10.67
N ILE A 22 2.82 -3.64 -10.77
CA ILE A 22 3.78 -2.94 -11.64
C ILE A 22 5.22 -3.24 -11.23
N GLN A 23 5.53 -3.24 -9.93
CA GLN A 23 6.85 -3.59 -9.45
C GLN A 23 7.24 -5.02 -9.86
N LEU A 24 6.32 -5.98 -9.77
CA LEU A 24 6.56 -7.36 -10.19
C LEU A 24 6.73 -7.47 -11.71
N PHE A 25 5.87 -6.81 -12.48
CA PHE A 25 5.90 -6.88 -13.95
C PHE A 25 7.24 -6.37 -14.50
N TYR A 26 7.68 -5.18 -14.07
CA TYR A 26 8.97 -4.63 -14.49
C TYR A 26 10.16 -5.33 -13.83
N GLY A 27 9.99 -5.86 -12.61
CA GLY A 27 10.98 -6.70 -11.95
C GLY A 27 11.27 -7.98 -12.74
N VAL A 28 10.23 -8.68 -13.19
CA VAL A 28 10.35 -9.87 -14.05
C VAL A 28 10.95 -9.51 -15.41
N GLY A 29 10.50 -8.41 -16.03
CA GLY A 29 11.07 -7.93 -17.29
C GLY A 29 12.55 -7.54 -17.22
N SER A 30 13.07 -7.27 -16.02
CA SER A 30 14.49 -6.96 -15.79
C SER A 30 15.37 -8.19 -15.54
N LEU A 31 14.80 -9.39 -15.45
CA LEU A 31 15.57 -10.62 -15.22
C LEU A 31 16.48 -10.91 -16.43
N GLY A 32 17.78 -11.04 -16.18
CA GLY A 32 18.80 -11.25 -17.22
C GLY A 32 19.36 -9.97 -17.84
N ALA A 33 18.86 -8.79 -17.47
CA ALA A 33 19.49 -7.52 -17.84
C ALA A 33 20.76 -7.29 -17.00
N VAL A 34 21.84 -6.87 -17.65
CA VAL A 34 23.07 -6.44 -16.97
C VAL A 34 22.88 -4.99 -16.50
N GLY A 35 22.46 -4.85 -15.24
CA GLY A 35 22.12 -3.55 -14.64
C GLY A 35 20.64 -3.18 -14.84
N GLY A 36 20.04 -2.61 -13.79
CA GLY A 36 18.58 -2.42 -13.70
C GLY A 36 17.91 -3.54 -12.89
N GLY A 37 16.65 -3.36 -12.51
CA GLY A 37 15.90 -4.37 -11.74
C GLY A 37 15.97 -4.22 -10.23
N THR A 38 17.11 -3.82 -9.66
CA THR A 38 17.30 -3.71 -8.20
C THR A 38 16.24 -2.83 -7.54
N ALA A 39 15.89 -1.70 -8.17
CA ALA A 39 14.83 -0.83 -7.65
C ALA A 39 13.49 -1.57 -7.55
N PHE A 40 13.07 -2.28 -8.60
CA PHE A 40 11.79 -2.98 -8.61
C PHE A 40 11.73 -4.07 -7.53
N TRP A 41 12.80 -4.85 -7.38
CA TRP A 41 12.91 -5.88 -6.35
C TRP A 41 13.01 -5.32 -4.94
N ALA A 42 13.70 -4.19 -4.74
CA ALA A 42 13.76 -3.51 -3.45
C ALA A 42 12.38 -2.99 -3.01
N HIS A 43 11.60 -2.42 -3.94
CA HIS A 43 10.23 -1.98 -3.67
C HIS A 43 9.30 -3.15 -3.36
N ALA A 44 9.38 -4.25 -4.12
CA ALA A 44 8.58 -5.44 -3.85
C ALA A 44 8.94 -6.06 -2.48
N GLY A 45 10.23 -6.19 -2.18
CA GLY A 45 10.72 -6.69 -0.89
C GLY A 45 10.32 -5.78 0.27
N GLY A 46 10.46 -4.46 0.13
CA GLY A 46 10.05 -3.48 1.13
C GLY A 46 8.55 -3.48 1.39
N PHE A 47 7.73 -3.65 0.35
CA PHE A 47 6.28 -3.79 0.49
C PHE A 47 5.91 -5.03 1.30
N LEU A 48 6.46 -6.19 0.94
CA LEU A 48 6.20 -7.44 1.66
C LEU A 48 6.70 -7.37 3.11
N ALA A 49 7.90 -6.83 3.33
CA ALA A 49 8.43 -6.60 4.66
C ALA A 49 7.51 -5.70 5.48
N GLY A 50 7.03 -4.59 4.92
CA GLY A 50 6.08 -3.69 5.58
C GLY A 50 4.78 -4.40 5.97
N VAL A 51 4.20 -5.20 5.07
CA VAL A 51 3.01 -6.01 5.36
C VAL A 51 3.27 -6.99 6.51
N THR A 52 4.40 -7.69 6.49
CA THR A 52 4.78 -8.61 7.57
C THR A 52 4.96 -7.88 8.90
N LEU A 53 5.65 -6.74 8.89
CA LEU A 53 5.95 -5.95 10.08
C LEU A 53 4.68 -5.37 10.74
N ILE A 54 3.60 -5.14 10.00
CA ILE A 54 2.31 -4.79 10.59
C ILE A 54 1.87 -5.85 11.60
N PHE A 55 2.04 -7.14 11.28
CA PHE A 55 1.64 -8.21 12.21
C PHE A 55 2.55 -8.33 13.42
N VAL A 56 3.81 -7.93 13.27
CA VAL A 56 4.81 -7.92 14.35
C VAL A 56 4.57 -6.77 15.33
N PHE A 57 4.25 -5.58 14.81
CA PHE A 57 4.18 -4.36 15.61
C PHE A 57 2.76 -3.89 15.94
N ARG A 58 1.72 -4.46 15.34
CA ARG A 58 0.34 -4.10 15.70
C ARG A 58 0.05 -4.48 17.15
N ASP A 59 -0.55 -3.56 17.89
CA ASP A 59 -1.14 -3.84 19.19
C ASP A 59 -2.63 -4.20 19.02
N PRO A 60 -3.05 -5.43 19.35
CA PRO A 60 -4.45 -5.84 19.22
C PRO A 60 -5.43 -4.99 20.05
N ALA A 61 -5.03 -4.52 21.23
CA ALA A 61 -5.88 -3.70 22.09
C ALA A 61 -6.12 -2.32 21.49
N LEU A 62 -5.09 -1.69 20.94
CA LEU A 62 -5.23 -0.41 20.23
C LEU A 62 -6.09 -0.55 18.96
N VAL A 63 -5.94 -1.64 18.22
CA VAL A 63 -6.78 -1.91 17.03
C VAL A 63 -8.24 -2.14 17.41
N ALA A 64 -8.50 -2.87 18.50
CA ALA A 64 -9.86 -3.09 19.01
C ALA A 64 -10.51 -1.77 19.44
N ALA A 65 -9.80 -0.97 20.24
CA ALA A 65 -10.26 0.33 20.70
C ALA A 65 -10.58 1.28 19.53
N HIS A 66 -9.75 1.30 18.48
CA HIS A 66 -10.05 2.09 17.27
C HIS A 66 -11.30 1.60 16.54
N ARG A 67 -11.49 0.29 16.39
CA ARG A 67 -12.69 -0.28 15.76
C ARG A 67 -13.95 0.02 16.57
N GLU A 68 -13.88 -0.05 17.89
CA GLU A 68 -14.99 0.32 18.77
C GLU A 68 -15.31 1.82 18.68
N ALA A 69 -14.28 2.69 18.67
CA ALA A 69 -14.46 4.12 18.45
C ALA A 69 -15.15 4.43 17.11
N LEU A 70 -14.81 3.71 16.04
CA LEU A 70 -15.50 3.83 14.74
C LEU A 70 -16.94 3.30 14.78
N ARG A 71 -17.22 2.25 15.55
CA ARG A 71 -18.57 1.67 15.70
C ARG A 71 -19.49 2.55 16.54
N HIS A 72 -18.94 3.19 17.57
CA HIS A 72 -19.68 4.07 18.48
C HIS A 72 -19.61 5.55 18.09
N GLY A 73 -18.80 5.91 17.08
CA GLY A 73 -18.64 7.24 16.53
C GLY A 73 -19.85 7.79 15.75
N HIS A 74 -21.05 7.30 16.02
CA HIS A 74 -22.32 7.85 15.57
C HIS A 74 -23.11 8.45 16.76
N PHE A 75 -22.44 9.21 17.63
CA PHE A 75 -23.06 9.95 18.76
C PHE A 75 -22.18 11.13 19.23
N ARG A 76 -21.79 12.01 18.31
CA ARG A 76 -21.35 13.38 18.62
C ARG A 76 -21.70 14.30 17.45
N ASP A 77 -22.93 14.78 17.46
CA ASP A 77 -23.27 16.20 17.35
C ASP A 77 -22.24 17.11 18.05
#